data_AF-A0A7C0WEC0-F1
#
_entry.id   AF-A0A7C0WEC0-F1
#
_cell.length_a   1.000
_cell.length_b   1.000
_cell.length_c   1.000
_cell.angle_alpha   90.00
_cell.angle_beta   90.00
_cell.angle_gamma   90.00
#
_symmetry.space_group_name_H-M   'P 1'
#
loop_
_entity.id
_entity.type
_entity.pdbx_description
1 polymer ?
#
loop_
_entity_poly.entity_id
_entity_poly.type
_entity_poly.pdbx_seq_one_letter_code
_entity_poly.pdbx_strand_id
1 'polypeptide(L)'
;GTTVGLILGHTVLAIPYVVITVMAVLKNYDVRLDQAAWTLGASKLKTLWLVTFPLVRAGMIAAFMFAFIISFDELTIALFVTGGEVTTLPKQMWDDALLRVSPTLAAVATLLLLFMSGVILGSEFLRRRSKQMG
;
A
#
# COMPACT_ATOMS: atom_id res chain seq x y z
N GLY A 1 -1.86 -26.79 -1.00
CA GLY A 1 -0.71 -26.06 -0.39
C GLY A 1 -1.14 -25.31 0.86
N THR A 2 -0.23 -24.84 1.73
CA THR A 2 -0.61 -24.24 3.03
C THR A 2 -0.75 -22.71 2.99
N THR A 3 -1.66 -22.16 3.80
CA THR A 3 -1.83 -20.70 3.98
C THR A 3 -0.53 -20.01 4.40
N VAL A 4 0.31 -20.68 5.18
CA VAL A 4 1.62 -20.16 5.60
C VAL A 4 2.58 -20.02 4.40
N GLY A 5 2.61 -21.01 3.49
CA GLY A 5 3.40 -20.95 2.26
C GLY A 5 2.96 -19.80 1.35
N LEU A 6 1.64 -19.58 1.25
CA LEU A 6 1.08 -18.42 0.54
C LEU A 6 1.56 -17.11 1.17
N ILE A 7 1.43 -16.94 2.49
CA ILE A 7 1.85 -15.71 3.18
C ILE A 7 3.35 -15.45 2.99
N LEU A 8 4.20 -16.48 3.13
CA LEU A 8 5.64 -16.33 3.00
C LEU A 8 6.05 -15.98 1.57
N GLY A 9 5.55 -16.70 0.57
CA GLY A 9 5.82 -16.39 -0.84
C GLY A 9 5.39 -14.96 -1.19
N HIS A 10 4.18 -14.59 -0.75
CA HIS A 10 3.62 -13.27 -0.98
C HIS A 10 4.43 -12.15 -0.32
N THR A 11 4.89 -12.38 0.91
CA THR A 11 5.69 -11.41 1.65
C THR A 11 7.06 -11.18 1.00
N VAL A 12 7.74 -12.25 0.58
CA VAL A 12 9.07 -12.17 -0.04
C VAL A 12 9.03 -11.35 -1.34
N LEU A 13 7.98 -11.50 -2.15
CA LEU A 13 7.83 -10.68 -3.35
C LEU A 13 7.37 -9.25 -3.05
N ALA A 14 6.51 -9.03 -2.05
CA ALA A 14 6.00 -7.70 -1.73
C ALA A 14 7.05 -6.75 -1.12
N ILE A 15 7.99 -7.29 -0.31
CA ILE A 15 9.01 -6.51 0.39
C ILE A 15 9.78 -5.53 -0.53
N PRO A 16 10.42 -5.95 -1.65
CA PRO A 16 11.20 -5.03 -2.47
C PRO A 16 10.38 -3.87 -3.02
N TYR A 17 9.12 -4.10 -3.39
CA TYR A 17 8.23 -3.04 -3.87
C TYR A 17 7.89 -2.03 -2.77
N VAL A 18 7.59 -2.50 -1.56
CA VAL A 18 7.37 -1.63 -0.40
C VAL A 18 8.63 -0.83 -0.09
N VAL A 19 9.80 -1.48 -0.08
CA VAL A 19 11.07 -0.82 0.21
C VAL A 19 11.39 0.27 -0.81
N ILE A 20 11.27 -0.03 -2.11
CA ILE A 20 11.54 0.93 -3.19
C ILE A 20 10.59 2.13 -3.11
N THR A 21 9.30 1.88 -2.90
CA THR A 21 8.27 2.94 -2.85
C THR A 21 8.46 3.84 -1.63
N VAL A 22 8.75 3.27 -0.45
CA VAL A 22 9.03 4.05 0.76
C VAL A 22 10.34 4.83 0.64
N MET A 23 11.40 4.23 0.08
CA MET A 23 12.66 4.93 -0.19
C MET A 23 12.47 6.12 -1.13
N ALA A 24 11.64 5.99 -2.15
CA ALA A 24 11.34 7.10 -3.07
C ALA A 24 10.66 8.28 -2.35
N VAL A 25 9.80 8.01 -1.37
CA VAL A 25 9.17 9.04 -0.51
C VAL A 25 10.23 9.72 0.35
N LEU A 26 11.08 8.94 1.02
CA LEU A 26 12.10 9.45 1.93
C LEU A 26 13.24 10.18 1.21
N LYS A 27 13.50 9.88 -0.07
CA LYS A 27 14.55 10.54 -0.86
C LYS A 27 14.37 12.06 -0.94
N ASN A 28 13.13 12.55 -0.88
CA ASN A 28 12.80 13.97 -0.92
C ASN A 28 12.61 14.59 0.48
N TYR A 29 12.86 13.82 1.54
CA TYR A 29 12.71 14.28 2.92
C TYR A 29 13.94 15.08 3.37
N ASP A 30 13.72 16.26 3.95
CA ASP A 30 14.80 17.05 4.52
C ASP A 30 15.10 16.59 5.97
N VAL A 31 16.19 15.85 6.13
CA VAL A 31 16.69 15.36 7.42
C VAL A 31 17.04 16.48 8.40
N ARG A 32 17.20 17.73 7.94
CA ARG A 32 17.46 18.88 8.82
C ARG A 32 16.26 19.17 9.73
N LEU A 33 15.05 18.77 9.34
CA LEU A 33 13.85 18.88 10.18
C LEU A 33 13.95 17.99 11.42
N ASP A 34 14.53 16.79 11.28
CA ASP A 34 14.77 15.89 12.41
C ASP A 34 15.84 16.46 13.35
N GLN A 35 16.92 16.98 12.77
CA GLN A 35 18.01 17.62 13.54
C GLN A 35 17.52 18.83 14.33
N ALA A 36 16.65 19.66 13.74
CA ALA A 36 16.04 20.79 14.43
C ALA A 36 15.17 20.32 15.61
N ALA A 37 14.38 19.26 15.43
CA ALA A 37 13.57 18.69 16.51
C ALA A 37 14.45 18.14 17.66
N TRP A 38 15.58 17.50 17.36
CA TRP A 38 16.52 17.00 18.36
C TRP A 38 17.20 18.13 19.14
N THR A 39 17.59 19.23 18.49
CA THR A 39 18.14 20.41 19.16
C THR A 39 17.11 21.05 20.11
N LEU A 40 15.82 20.90 19.84
CA LEU A 40 14.71 21.31 20.72
C LEU A 40 14.38 20.28 21.81
N GLY A 41 15.20 19.23 21.97
CA GLY A 41 15.03 18.21 23.01
C GLY A 41 14.01 17.11 22.70
N ALA A 42 13.53 16.99 21.45
CA ALA A 42 12.66 15.88 21.07
C ALA A 42 13.44 14.56 21.01
N SER A 43 12.90 13.49 21.58
CA SER A 43 13.44 12.14 21.41
C SER A 43 13.17 11.61 19.99
N LYS A 44 13.96 10.62 19.53
CA LYS A 44 13.81 10.03 18.18
C LYS A 44 12.38 9.56 17.88
N LEU A 45 11.73 8.92 18.85
CA LEU A 45 10.35 8.45 18.71
C LEU A 45 9.38 9.64 18.58
N LYS A 46 9.59 10.71 19.35
CA LYS A 46 8.79 11.94 19.28
C LYS A 46 8.98 12.63 17.92
N THR A 47 10.21 12.72 17.42
CA THR A 47 10.51 13.26 16.08
C THR A 47 9.83 12.44 14.98
N LEU A 48 9.87 11.11 15.05
CA LEU A 48 9.20 10.24 14.09
C LEU A 48 7.70 10.52 14.00
N TRP A 49 7.01 10.55 15.15
CA TRP A 49 5.55 10.71 15.19
C TRP A 49 5.08 12.15 14.94
N LEU A 50 5.83 13.16 15.38
CA LEU A 50 5.41 14.57 15.30
C LEU A 50 5.96 15.33 14.09
N VAL A 51 7.08 14.88 13.52
CA VAL A 51 7.77 15.58 12.42
C VAL A 51 7.79 14.70 11.18
N THR A 52 8.52 13.59 11.23
CA THR A 52 8.79 12.76 10.06
C THR A 52 7.49 12.22 9.46
N PHE A 53 6.68 11.49 10.24
CA PHE A 53 5.47 10.82 9.76
C PHE A 53 4.44 11.80 9.19
N PRO A 54 4.08 12.92 9.86
CA PRO A 54 3.17 13.91 9.29
C PRO A 54 3.66 14.55 7.99
N LEU A 55 4.97 14.75 7.83
CA LEU A 55 5.56 15.31 6.61
C LEU A 55 5.53 14.31 5.45
N VAL A 56 5.85 13.04 5.71
CA VAL A 56 5.90 12.02 4.66
C VAL A 56 4.56 11.32 4.43
N ARG A 57 3.53 11.56 5.25
CA ARG A 57 2.24 10.84 5.22
C ARG A 57 1.59 10.74 3.84
N ALA A 58 1.66 11.80 3.04
CA ALA A 58 1.06 11.80 1.70
C ALA A 58 1.83 10.86 0.75
N GLY A 59 3.16 10.87 0.84
CA GLY A 59 4.00 9.92 0.13
C GLY A 59 3.79 8.48 0.62
N MET A 60 3.62 8.29 1.93
CA MET A 60 3.33 6.97 2.51
C MET A 60 1.99 6.40 2.01
N ILE A 61 0.95 7.22 1.85
CA ILE A 61 -0.32 6.79 1.27
C ILE A 61 -0.14 6.36 -0.19
N ALA A 62 0.65 7.11 -0.98
CA ALA A 62 0.96 6.74 -2.36
C ALA A 62 1.76 5.42 -2.43
N ALA A 63 2.77 5.25 -1.58
CA ALA A 63 3.55 4.02 -1.48
C ALA A 63 2.68 2.82 -1.08
N PHE A 64 1.76 3.01 -0.12
CA PHE A 64 0.77 2.00 0.27
C PHE A 64 -0.11 1.58 -0.91
N MET A 65 -0.61 2.53 -1.72
CA MET A 65 -1.41 2.21 -2.90
C MET A 65 -0.65 1.40 -3.94
N PHE A 66 0.60 1.76 -4.22
CA PHE A 66 1.45 0.97 -5.13
C PHE A 66 1.67 -0.45 -4.60
N ALA A 67 2.05 -0.59 -3.33
CA ALA A 67 2.25 -1.90 -2.72
C ALA A 67 0.96 -2.73 -2.70
N PHE A 68 -0.19 -2.11 -2.44
CA PHE A 68 -1.48 -2.78 -2.45
C PHE A 68 -1.86 -3.28 -3.85
N ILE A 69 -1.68 -2.48 -4.90
CA ILE A 69 -1.94 -2.91 -6.28
C ILE A 69 -1.10 -4.13 -6.62
N ILE A 70 0.20 -4.08 -6.34
CA ILE A 70 1.13 -5.17 -6.65
C ILE A 70 0.78 -6.42 -5.85
N SER A 71 0.49 -6.26 -4.56
CA SER A 71 0.02 -7.34 -3.70
C SER A 71 -1.31 -7.94 -4.17
N PHE A 72 -2.20 -7.13 -4.74
CA PHE A 72 -3.49 -7.59 -5.21
C PHE A 72 -3.37 -8.34 -6.55
N ASP A 73 -2.45 -7.93 -7.41
CA ASP A 73 -2.24 -8.54 -8.73
C ASP A 73 -1.49 -9.88 -8.69
N GLU A 74 -1.09 -10.35 -7.50
CA GLU A 74 -0.27 -11.54 -7.33
C GLU A 74 -1.08 -12.85 -7.42
N LEU A 75 -1.54 -13.14 -8.64
CA LEU A 75 -2.22 -14.38 -8.99
C LEU A 75 -1.24 -15.56 -9.12
N THR A 76 0.01 -15.29 -9.51
CA THR A 76 1.02 -16.31 -9.81
C THR A 76 1.37 -17.13 -8.57
N ILE A 77 1.74 -16.51 -7.44
CA ILE A 77 1.96 -17.24 -6.18
C ILE A 77 0.70 -17.98 -5.74
N ALA A 78 -0.48 -17.35 -5.83
CA ALA A 78 -1.72 -18.00 -5.40
C ALA A 78 -1.96 -19.32 -6.15
N LEU A 79 -1.74 -19.37 -7.46
CA LEU A 79 -1.91 -20.58 -8.27
C LEU A 79 -0.78 -21.59 -8.04
N PHE A 80 0.48 -21.16 -8.11
CA PHE A 80 1.63 -22.08 -8.13
C PHE A 80 2.07 -22.58 -6.75
N VAL A 81 1.93 -21.76 -5.69
CA VAL A 81 2.37 -22.14 -4.33
C VAL A 81 1.29 -22.91 -3.59
N THR A 82 0.01 -22.61 -3.84
CA THR A 82 -1.09 -23.30 -3.15
C THR A 82 -1.63 -24.50 -3.92
N GLY A 83 -1.23 -24.67 -5.19
CA GLY A 83 -1.81 -25.65 -6.11
C GLY A 83 -3.23 -25.30 -6.53
N GLY A 84 -3.64 -24.04 -6.35
CA GLY A 84 -5.01 -23.58 -6.60
C GLY A 84 -6.04 -23.97 -5.53
N GLU A 85 -5.64 -24.57 -4.42
CA GLU A 85 -6.55 -24.97 -3.34
C GLU A 85 -7.00 -23.79 -2.46
N VAL A 86 -6.19 -22.74 -2.34
CA VAL A 86 -6.53 -21.56 -1.56
C VAL A 86 -7.13 -20.51 -2.49
N THR A 87 -8.40 -20.17 -2.27
CA THR A 87 -9.10 -19.14 -3.02
C THR A 87 -8.80 -17.75 -2.45
N THR A 88 -7.90 -17.04 -3.12
CA THR A 88 -7.73 -15.59 -2.95
C THR A 88 -8.69 -14.83 -3.88
N LEU A 89 -8.97 -13.56 -3.59
CA LEU A 89 -9.84 -12.73 -4.43
C LEU A 89 -9.38 -12.72 -5.92
N PRO A 90 -8.08 -12.53 -6.24
CA PRO A 90 -7.60 -12.53 -7.62
C PRO A 90 -7.74 -13.89 -8.30
N LYS A 91 -7.52 -14.99 -7.56
CA LYS A 91 -7.74 -16.34 -8.07
C LYS A 91 -9.21 -16.57 -8.41
N GLN A 92 -10.11 -16.15 -7.53
CA GLN A 92 -11.53 -16.28 -7.77
C GLN A 92 -11.99 -15.43 -8.96
N MET A 93 -11.44 -14.23 -9.13
CA MET A 93 -11.67 -13.39 -10.32
C MET A 93 -11.18 -14.06 -11.60
N TRP A 94 -10.04 -14.75 -11.56
CA TRP A 94 -9.51 -15.54 -12.67
C TRP A 94 -10.40 -16.74 -13.02
N ASP A 95 -10.83 -17.50 -12.01
CA ASP A 95 -11.73 -18.63 -12.17
C ASP A 95 -13.09 -18.18 -12.73
N ASP A 96 -13.66 -17.08 -12.22
CA ASP A 96 -14.88 -16.46 -12.74
C ASP A 96 -14.71 -16.02 -14.20
N ALA A 97 -13.62 -15.32 -14.53
CA ALA A 97 -13.37 -14.85 -15.90
C ALA A 97 -13.31 -15.99 -16.94
N LEU A 98 -12.77 -17.14 -16.56
CA LEU A 98 -12.64 -18.32 -17.43
C LEU A 98 -13.90 -19.16 -17.53
N LEU A 99 -14.65 -19.32 -16.43
CA LEU A 99 -15.72 -20.31 -16.33
C LEU A 99 -17.11 -19.73 -16.56
N ARG A 100 -17.37 -18.46 -16.20
CA ARG A 100 -18.64 -17.73 -16.42
C ARG A 100 -18.42 -16.22 -16.32
N VAL A 101 -18.75 -15.44 -17.35
CA VAL A 101 -18.77 -13.96 -17.24
C VAL A 101 -19.82 -13.55 -16.20
N SER A 102 -19.39 -13.45 -14.95
CA SER A 102 -20.22 -13.19 -13.80
C SER A 102 -20.18 -11.69 -13.48
N PRO A 103 -21.31 -11.06 -13.11
CA PRO A 103 -21.33 -9.67 -12.67
C PRO A 103 -20.46 -9.41 -11.42
N THR A 104 -20.04 -10.46 -10.70
CA THR A 104 -19.12 -10.38 -9.56
C THR A 104 -17.78 -9.73 -9.93
N LEU A 105 -17.20 -10.09 -11.08
CA LEU A 105 -15.92 -9.55 -11.54
C LEU A 105 -15.97 -8.03 -11.70
N ALA A 106 -17.03 -7.53 -12.37
CA ALA A 106 -17.24 -6.10 -12.59
C ALA A 106 -17.52 -5.35 -11.28
N ALA A 107 -18.26 -5.96 -10.35
CA ALA A 107 -18.52 -5.38 -9.03
C ALA A 107 -17.22 -5.23 -8.22
N VAL A 108 -16.38 -6.26 -8.17
CA VAL A 108 -15.10 -6.23 -7.45
C VAL A 108 -14.16 -5.18 -8.07
N ALA A 109 -14.04 -5.14 -9.40
CA ALA A 109 -13.22 -4.14 -10.09
C ALA A 109 -13.68 -2.71 -9.78
N THR A 110 -15.00 -2.47 -9.77
CA THR A 110 -15.58 -1.16 -9.43
C THR A 110 -15.29 -0.78 -7.98
N LEU A 111 -15.43 -1.72 -7.03
CA LEU A 111 -15.14 -1.47 -5.61
C LEU A 111 -13.66 -1.17 -5.38
N LEU A 112 -12.74 -1.88 -6.04
CA LEU A 112 -11.31 -1.61 -5.95
C LEU A 112 -10.97 -0.22 -6.51
N LEU A 113 -11.56 0.14 -7.64
CA LEU A 113 -11.39 1.46 -8.24
C LEU A 113 -11.90 2.56 -7.30
N LEU A 114 -13.10 2.40 -6.74
CA LEU A 114 -13.67 3.35 -5.79
C LEU A 114 -12.82 3.47 -4.52
N PHE A 115 -12.31 2.35 -4.00
CA PHE A 115 -11.44 2.33 -2.84
C PHE A 115 -10.15 3.12 -3.09
N MET A 116 -9.43 2.81 -4.17
CA MET A 116 -8.19 3.51 -4.53
C MET A 116 -8.43 5.00 -4.79
N SER A 117 -9.49 5.32 -5.54
CA SER A 117 -9.85 6.71 -5.83
C SER A 117 -10.20 7.45 -4.54
N GLY A 118 -10.95 6.82 -3.63
CA GLY A 118 -11.30 7.38 -2.32
C GLY A 118 -10.08 7.66 -1.45
N VAL A 119 -9.11 6.74 -1.41
CA VAL A 119 -7.85 6.93 -0.67
C VAL A 119 -7.05 8.10 -1.25
N ILE A 120 -6.91 8.17 -2.58
CA ILE A 120 -6.18 9.26 -3.26
C ILE A 120 -6.87 10.60 -3.03
N LEU A 121 -8.17 10.70 -3.30
CA LEU A 121 -8.93 11.94 -3.14
C LEU A 121 -8.98 12.39 -1.67
N GLY A 122 -9.14 11.46 -0.73
CA GLY A 122 -9.07 11.73 0.69
C GLY A 122 -7.69 12.25 1.12
N SER A 123 -6.61 11.66 0.60
CA SER A 123 -5.24 12.13 0.86
C SER A 123 -5.00 13.55 0.34
N GLU A 124 -5.51 13.85 -0.85
CA GLU A 124 -5.40 15.18 -1.45
C GLU A 124 -6.21 16.22 -0.67
N PHE A 125 -7.41 15.85 -0.22
CA PHE A 125 -8.25 16.72 0.61
C PHE A 125 -7.57 17.09 1.92
N LEU A 126 -6.96 16.11 2.61
CA LEU A 126 -6.19 16.35 3.84
C LEU A 126 -4.95 17.22 3.58
N ARG A 127 -4.28 17.04 2.44
CA ARG A 127 -3.13 17.86 2.04
C ARG A 127 -3.53 19.31 1.77
N ARG A 128 -4.66 19.54 1.08
CA ARG A 128 -5.18 20.89 0.79
C ARG A 128 -5.57 21.64 2.05
N ARG A 129 -6.26 20.99 3.00
CA ARG A 129 -6.58 21.58 4.31
C ARG A 129 -5.33 22.05 5.06
N SER A 130 -4.27 21.25 5.02
CA SER A 130 -3.01 21.59 5.70
C SER A 130 -2.32 22.82 5.12
N LYS A 131 -2.48 23.11 3.81
CA LYS A 131 -1.91 24.29 3.15
C LYS A 131 -2.70 25.58 3.38
N GLN A 132 -3.96 25.49 3.79
CA GLN A 132 -4.83 26.65 4.04
C GLN A 132 -4.77 27.15 5.49
N MET A 133 -4.19 26.36 6.40
CA MET A 133 -4.13 26.66 7.85
C MET A 133 -2.73 27.12 8.33
N GLY A 134 -1.75 27.21 7.43
CA GLY A 134 -0.41 27.75 7.72
C GLY A 134 -0.11 28.91 6.79
#